data_AF-A0AAD3HSY2-F1
#
_entry.id   AF-A0AAD3HSY2-F1
#
_cell.length_a   1.000
_cell.length_b   1.000
_cell.length_c   1.000
_cell.angle_alpha   90.00
_cell.angle_beta   90.00
_cell.angle_gamma   90.00
#
_symmetry.space_group_name_H-M   'P 1'
#
loop_
_entity.id
_entity.type
_entity.pdbx_description
1 polymer ?
#
loop_
_entity_poly.entity_id
_entity_poly.type
_entity_poly.pdbx_seq_one_letter_code
_entity_poly.pdbx_strand_id
1 'polypeptide(L)'
;LTETMFRLTSSGKHSAKVRAYDNPAYDAPTSKPGEPGDAAITVQPAVDADLTEVVFPSSRNMLRRMTYQLWAVYLLIVAHAMVTAYTDPIYMQSPLTQVIVYGSQGGLLIAIIMAFFVLTSQTLLIQLGRYDLYLREFAALYGVFALALALCIAIKVYSAVLILRRVSYLAMWDMPAYTALWAVHRVVLLLFWVAAALSATAVFNTRYFDPDMLLRRDRQAAGSGQQGAAAGMAATATATAGRRR
;
A
#
# COMPACT_ATOMS: atom_id res chain seq x y z
N LEU A 1 -31.42 -12.86 -20.11
CA LEU A 1 -29.97 -13.05 -20.29
C LEU A 1 -29.79 -13.95 -21.50
N THR A 2 -29.53 -13.35 -22.65
CA THR A 2 -29.49 -14.04 -23.94
C THR A 2 -28.04 -14.36 -24.24
N GLU A 3 -27.64 -15.62 -24.07
CA GLU A 3 -26.26 -16.08 -24.25
C GLU A 3 -25.97 -16.19 -25.75
N THR A 4 -25.20 -15.26 -26.32
CA THR A 4 -24.75 -15.35 -27.72
C THR A 4 -23.30 -15.84 -27.77
N MET A 5 -23.11 -17.04 -28.34
CA MET A 5 -21.79 -17.65 -28.53
C MET A 5 -21.27 -17.33 -29.92
N PHE A 6 -20.19 -16.56 -30.02
CA PHE A 6 -19.49 -16.33 -31.28
C PHE A 6 -18.29 -17.29 -31.40
N ARG A 7 -18.19 -17.94 -32.56
CA ARG A 7 -17.10 -18.87 -32.89
C ARG A 7 -16.14 -18.18 -33.85
N LEU A 8 -14.99 -17.74 -33.34
CA LEU A 8 -13.93 -17.20 -34.17
C LEU A 8 -13.23 -18.35 -34.90
N THR A 9 -13.38 -18.40 -36.22
CA THR A 9 -12.58 -19.27 -37.09
C THR A 9 -11.21 -18.66 -37.27
N SER A 10 -10.23 -19.09 -36.48
CA SER A 10 -8.82 -18.87 -36.81
C SER A 10 -8.35 -20.01 -37.73
N SER A 11 -7.48 -19.72 -38.71
CA SER A 11 -6.91 -20.72 -39.63
C SER A 11 -5.82 -21.59 -38.96
N GLY A 12 -5.98 -21.91 -37.68
CA GLY A 12 -5.10 -22.75 -36.89
C GLY A 12 -5.91 -23.57 -35.88
N LYS A 13 -5.43 -24.76 -35.51
CA LYS A 13 -6.13 -25.82 -34.74
C LYS A 13 -6.55 -25.47 -33.29
N HIS A 14 -6.70 -24.21 -32.92
CA HIS A 14 -7.20 -23.80 -31.61
C HIS A 14 -8.32 -22.76 -31.75
N SER A 15 -9.58 -23.22 -31.62
CA SER A 15 -10.72 -22.32 -31.43
C SER A 15 -10.84 -22.01 -29.93
N ALA A 16 -10.47 -20.80 -29.52
CA ALA A 16 -10.76 -20.31 -28.19
C ALA A 16 -12.23 -19.82 -28.14
N LYS A 17 -13.04 -20.39 -27.24
CA LYS A 17 -14.38 -19.84 -26.93
C LYS A 17 -14.19 -18.67 -25.97
N VAL A 18 -14.34 -17.44 -26.46
CA VAL A 18 -14.33 -16.25 -25.62
C VAL A 18 -15.76 -15.96 -25.19
N ARG A 19 -16.02 -15.99 -23.87
CA ARG A 19 -17.28 -15.51 -23.29
C ARG A 19 -17.16 -14.01 -23.11
N ALA A 20 -17.82 -13.23 -23.96
CA ALA A 20 -18.05 -11.83 -23.69
C ALA A 20 -19.13 -11.74 -22.59
N TYR A 21 -18.84 -11.03 -21.51
CA TYR A 21 -19.84 -10.61 -20.54
C TYR A 21 -20.32 -9.22 -20.96
N ASP A 22 -21.61 -9.07 -21.18
CA ASP A 22 -22.22 -7.77 -21.50
C ASP A 22 -21.97 -6.80 -20.35
N ASN A 23 -21.29 -5.69 -20.63
CA ASN A 23 -21.00 -4.66 -19.66
C ASN A 23 -22.18 -3.66 -19.64
N PRO A 24 -23.00 -3.61 -18.57
CA PRO A 24 -24.21 -2.81 -18.54
C PRO A 24 -23.96 -1.29 -18.52
N ALA A 25 -22.70 -0.84 -18.52
CA ALA A 25 -22.36 0.58 -18.56
C ALA A 25 -22.58 1.26 -19.93
N TYR A 26 -22.76 0.49 -21.01
CA TYR A 26 -22.81 1.04 -22.38
C TYR A 26 -24.11 0.75 -23.16
N ASP A 27 -25.04 -0.02 -22.61
CA ASP A 27 -26.33 -0.29 -23.26
C ASP A 27 -27.35 0.82 -22.96
N ALA A 28 -27.12 2.01 -23.51
CA ALA A 28 -28.18 2.98 -23.72
C ALA A 28 -28.83 2.69 -25.08
N PRO A 29 -30.16 2.45 -25.17
CA PRO A 29 -30.81 2.10 -26.42
C PRO A 29 -31.11 3.38 -27.22
N THR A 30 -30.13 3.89 -27.96
CA THR A 30 -30.37 4.94 -28.95
C THR A 30 -30.74 4.34 -30.31
N SER A 31 -32.04 4.41 -30.58
CA SER A 31 -32.69 4.60 -31.90
C SER A 31 -32.49 3.58 -33.02
N LYS A 32 -33.61 2.88 -33.30
CA LYS A 32 -34.08 2.24 -34.55
C LYS A 32 -33.18 1.16 -35.19
N PRO A 33 -33.65 -0.10 -35.27
CA PRO A 33 -33.00 -1.11 -36.09
C PRO A 33 -33.20 -0.77 -37.57
N GLY A 34 -32.10 -0.58 -38.31
CA GLY A 34 -32.09 -0.48 -39.76
C GLY A 34 -32.42 -1.81 -40.45
N GLU A 35 -32.88 -1.73 -41.69
CA GLU A 35 -33.33 -2.88 -42.49
C GLU A 35 -32.23 -3.93 -42.76
N PRO A 36 -32.61 -5.20 -43.00
CA PRO A 36 -31.68 -6.31 -43.18
C PRO A 36 -31.00 -6.21 -44.56
N GLY A 37 -29.91 -5.48 -44.61
CA GLY A 37 -29.09 -5.28 -45.81
C GLY A 37 -27.95 -4.28 -45.61
N ASP A 38 -28.06 -3.40 -44.61
CA ASP A 38 -27.14 -2.27 -44.38
C ASP A 38 -26.16 -2.49 -43.21
N ALA A 39 -25.93 -3.73 -42.81
CA ALA A 39 -24.87 -4.05 -41.84
C ALA A 39 -23.47 -4.01 -42.50
N ALA A 40 -23.13 -2.87 -43.13
CA ALA A 40 -21.76 -2.43 -43.08
C ALA A 40 -21.48 -2.17 -41.60
N ILE A 41 -20.89 -3.17 -40.92
CA ILE A 41 -20.27 -3.01 -39.61
C ILE A 41 -19.19 -1.95 -39.81
N THR A 42 -19.61 -0.69 -39.71
CA THR A 42 -18.72 0.42 -39.45
C THR A 42 -18.30 0.18 -38.02
N VAL A 43 -17.25 -0.64 -37.86
CA VAL A 43 -16.38 -0.56 -36.70
C VAL A 43 -15.95 0.90 -36.69
N GLN A 44 -16.67 1.73 -35.93
CA GLN A 44 -16.12 3.01 -35.54
C GLN A 44 -14.76 2.63 -34.98
N PRO A 45 -13.64 3.14 -35.55
CA PRO A 45 -12.36 2.94 -34.91
C PRO A 45 -12.60 3.36 -33.47
N ALA A 46 -12.45 2.41 -32.55
CA ALA A 46 -12.43 2.73 -31.14
C ALA A 46 -11.53 3.94 -31.08
N VAL A 47 -12.07 5.08 -30.62
CA VAL A 47 -11.25 6.25 -30.39
C VAL A 47 -10.09 5.67 -29.59
N ASP A 48 -8.91 5.64 -30.22
CA ASP A 48 -7.66 5.26 -29.59
C ASP A 48 -7.40 6.38 -28.57
N ALA A 49 -8.24 6.45 -27.54
CA ALA A 49 -7.88 6.92 -26.24
C ALA A 49 -6.88 5.87 -25.79
N ASP A 50 -5.68 6.08 -26.29
CA ASP A 50 -4.47 5.30 -26.12
C ASP A 50 -4.55 4.71 -24.72
N LEU A 51 -4.85 3.42 -24.61
CA LEU A 51 -4.94 2.73 -23.31
C LEU A 51 -3.65 2.96 -22.52
N THR A 52 -2.55 3.21 -23.25
CA THR A 52 -1.28 3.73 -22.79
C THR A 52 -1.33 5.14 -22.16
N GLU A 53 -2.06 6.13 -22.66
CA GLU A 53 -2.21 7.44 -21.98
C GLU A 53 -3.09 7.37 -20.72
N VAL A 54 -4.13 6.51 -20.72
CA VAL A 54 -4.98 6.31 -19.54
C VAL A 54 -4.22 5.54 -18.44
N VAL A 55 -3.38 4.57 -18.83
CA VAL A 55 -2.59 3.74 -17.90
C VAL A 55 -1.26 4.41 -17.52
N PHE A 56 -0.67 5.21 -18.40
CA PHE A 56 0.59 5.93 -18.19
C PHE A 56 0.37 7.44 -18.42
N PRO A 57 -0.17 8.17 -17.43
CA PRO A 57 -0.25 9.62 -17.50
C PRO A 57 1.13 10.21 -17.81
N SER A 58 1.18 11.33 -18.53
CA SER A 58 2.46 11.96 -18.89
C SER A 58 3.39 12.03 -17.68
N SER A 59 4.61 11.54 -17.84
CA SER A 59 5.58 11.37 -16.73
C SER A 59 5.75 12.65 -15.91
N ARG A 60 5.64 13.80 -16.56
CA ARG A 60 5.69 15.14 -15.95
C ARG A 60 4.51 15.42 -15.01
N ASN A 61 3.29 15.05 -15.41
CA ASN A 61 2.10 15.22 -14.58
C ASN A 61 2.09 14.26 -13.40
N MET A 62 2.55 13.03 -13.61
CA MET A 62 2.70 12.02 -12.55
C MET A 62 3.72 12.48 -11.50
N LEU A 63 4.92 12.88 -11.92
CA LEU A 63 5.95 13.41 -11.02
C LEU A 63 5.44 14.60 -10.21
N ARG A 64 4.75 15.55 -10.84
CA ARG A 64 4.17 16.71 -10.15
C ARG A 64 3.17 16.30 -9.06
N ARG A 65 2.28 15.33 -9.35
CA ARG A 65 1.32 14.80 -8.37
C ARG A 65 2.04 14.12 -7.20
N MET A 66 3.05 13.30 -7.49
CA MET A 66 3.86 12.64 -6.47
C MET A 66 4.60 13.65 -5.59
N THR A 67 5.13 14.73 -6.16
CA THR A 67 5.76 15.81 -5.39
C THR A 67 4.78 16.47 -4.43
N TYR A 68 3.54 16.76 -4.84
CA TYR A 68 2.53 17.31 -3.93
C TYR A 68 2.16 16.32 -2.81
N GLN A 69 2.04 15.03 -3.13
CA GLN A 69 1.78 13.98 -2.16
C GLN A 69 2.93 13.82 -1.15
N LEU A 70 4.18 13.92 -1.62
CA LEU A 70 5.36 13.93 -0.76
C LEU A 70 5.32 15.11 0.23
N TRP A 71 5.02 16.31 -0.26
CA TRP A 71 4.88 17.49 0.60
C TRP A 71 3.74 17.33 1.60
N ALA A 72 2.63 16.71 1.21
CA ALA A 72 1.53 16.40 2.14
C ALA A 72 1.98 15.45 3.26
N VAL A 73 2.77 14.42 2.96
CA VAL A 73 3.35 13.52 3.97
C VAL A 73 4.26 14.30 4.94
N TYR A 74 5.15 15.16 4.43
CA TYR A 74 6.00 15.97 5.29
C TYR A 74 5.21 16.95 6.17
N LEU A 75 4.21 17.61 5.60
CA LEU A 75 3.35 18.51 6.34
C LEU A 75 2.63 17.77 7.47
N LEU A 76 2.13 16.55 7.22
CA LEU A 76 1.50 15.72 8.25
C LEU A 76 2.49 15.28 9.34
N ILE A 77 3.73 14.92 8.97
CA ILE A 77 4.78 14.59 9.95
C ILE A 77 5.07 15.80 10.85
N VAL A 78 5.26 16.98 10.26
CA VAL A 78 5.52 18.23 11.01
C VAL A 78 4.32 18.59 11.88
N ALA A 79 3.11 18.53 11.35
CA ALA A 79 1.88 18.80 12.11
C ALA A 79 1.75 17.83 13.29
N HIS A 80 1.99 16.53 13.07
CA HIS A 80 1.97 15.54 14.13
C HIS A 80 3.04 15.83 15.19
N ALA A 81 4.27 16.16 14.79
CA ALA A 81 5.34 16.51 15.71
C ALA A 81 4.99 17.75 16.56
N MET A 82 4.44 18.80 15.94
CA MET A 82 4.01 20.03 16.62
C MET A 82 2.87 19.77 17.60
N VAL A 83 1.82 19.06 17.18
CA VAL A 83 0.70 18.70 18.05
C VAL A 83 1.20 17.87 19.23
N THR A 84 2.06 16.89 18.97
CA THR A 84 2.63 16.04 20.02
C THR A 84 3.48 16.83 21.00
N ALA A 85 4.37 17.70 20.53
CA ALA A 85 5.22 18.53 21.38
C ALA A 85 4.43 19.54 22.22
N TYR A 86 3.38 20.12 21.64
CA TYR A 86 2.54 21.10 22.34
C TYR A 86 1.63 20.47 23.39
N THR A 87 1.07 19.30 23.09
CA THR A 87 0.03 18.69 23.95
C THR A 87 0.57 17.77 25.03
N ASP A 88 1.81 17.33 24.94
CA ASP A 88 2.47 16.50 25.96
C ASP A 88 2.70 17.16 27.31
N PRO A 89 3.16 18.43 27.41
CA PRO A 89 3.39 19.07 28.71
C PRO A 89 2.11 19.64 29.34
N ILE A 90 0.99 19.66 28.61
CA ILE A 90 -0.23 20.33 29.06
C ILE A 90 -1.05 19.41 29.96
N TYR A 91 -1.15 19.76 31.23
CA TYR A 91 -2.17 19.21 32.12
C TYR A 91 -3.55 19.66 31.65
N MET A 92 -4.34 18.72 31.13
CA MET A 92 -5.72 18.98 30.74
C MET A 92 -6.67 18.55 31.85
N GLN A 93 -7.31 19.53 32.49
CA GLN A 93 -8.29 19.29 33.54
C GLN A 93 -9.60 18.66 33.01
N SER A 94 -9.97 18.99 31.77
CA SER A 94 -11.20 18.48 31.16
C SER A 94 -10.97 17.13 30.47
N PRO A 95 -11.75 16.07 30.82
CA PRO A 95 -11.62 14.76 30.18
C PRO A 95 -11.98 14.80 28.69
N LEU A 96 -12.90 15.69 28.30
CA LEU A 96 -13.28 15.87 26.89
C LEU A 96 -12.09 16.37 26.07
N THR A 97 -11.34 17.34 26.60
CA THR A 97 -10.16 17.88 25.90
C THR A 97 -9.06 16.82 25.76
N GLN A 98 -8.87 15.96 26.77
CA GLN A 98 -7.93 14.83 26.68
C GLN A 98 -8.29 13.86 25.56
N VAL A 99 -9.58 13.48 25.43
CA VAL A 99 -10.04 12.59 24.37
C VAL A 99 -9.82 13.21 22.98
N ILE A 100 -10.15 14.49 22.80
CA ILE A 100 -9.94 15.20 21.54
C ILE A 100 -8.46 15.23 21.18
N VAL A 101 -7.59 15.57 22.13
CA VAL A 101 -6.15 15.64 21.90
C VAL A 101 -5.57 14.27 21.58
N TYR A 102 -5.88 13.24 22.35
CA TYR A 102 -5.39 11.88 22.10
C TYR A 102 -5.93 11.32 20.78
N GLY A 103 -7.19 11.59 20.47
CA GLY A 103 -7.80 11.28 19.19
C GLY A 103 -7.12 11.99 18.03
N SER A 104 -6.77 13.27 18.18
CA SER A 104 -6.05 14.03 17.15
C SER A 104 -4.64 13.52 16.90
N GLN A 105 -3.90 13.14 17.97
CA GLN A 105 -2.56 12.54 17.86
C GLN A 105 -2.64 11.19 17.11
N GLY A 106 -3.51 10.28 17.55
CA GLY A 106 -3.70 8.99 16.89
C GLY A 106 -4.21 9.13 15.45
N GLY A 107 -5.15 10.05 15.22
CA GLY A 107 -5.69 10.36 13.89
C GLY A 107 -4.64 10.89 12.93
N LEU A 108 -3.77 11.81 13.38
CA LEU A 108 -2.65 12.31 12.59
C LEU A 108 -1.63 11.19 12.29
N LEU A 109 -1.37 10.28 13.23
CA LEU A 109 -0.46 9.16 13.02
C LEU A 109 -0.98 8.24 11.90
N ILE A 110 -2.29 7.93 11.93
CA ILE A 110 -2.95 7.16 10.87
C ILE A 110 -2.95 7.96 9.55
N ALA A 111 -3.20 9.27 9.60
CA ALA A 111 -3.20 10.12 8.41
C ALA A 111 -1.85 10.14 7.70
N ILE A 112 -0.72 10.11 8.44
CA ILE A 112 0.63 9.99 7.84
C ILE A 112 0.75 8.71 7.02
N ILE A 113 0.32 7.55 7.57
CA ILE A 113 0.36 6.28 6.84
C ILE A 113 -0.59 6.28 5.65
N MET A 114 -1.78 6.87 5.79
CA MET A 114 -2.73 6.99 4.67
C MET A 114 -2.17 7.87 3.56
N ALA A 115 -1.54 9.00 3.90
CA ALA A 115 -0.89 9.88 2.93
C ALA A 115 0.30 9.17 2.25
N PHE A 116 1.08 8.40 3.00
CA PHE A 116 2.14 7.57 2.43
C PHE A 116 1.58 6.51 1.46
N PHE A 117 0.48 5.85 1.82
CA PHE A 117 -0.20 4.90 0.93
C PHE A 117 -0.72 5.57 -0.34
N VAL A 118 -1.27 6.79 -0.24
CA VAL A 118 -1.69 7.57 -1.42
C VAL A 118 -0.50 7.93 -2.30
N LEU A 119 0.65 8.29 -1.70
CA LEU A 119 1.89 8.54 -2.44
C LEU A 119 2.37 7.29 -3.19
N THR A 120 2.34 6.12 -2.54
CA THR A 120 2.79 4.87 -3.13
C THR A 120 1.80 4.26 -4.12
N SER A 121 0.52 4.67 -4.10
CA SER A 121 -0.51 4.17 -5.02
C SER A 121 -0.18 4.38 -6.51
N GLN A 122 0.69 5.35 -6.80
CA GLN A 122 1.20 5.64 -8.15
C GLN A 122 2.32 4.70 -8.60
N THR A 123 2.82 3.82 -7.72
CA THR A 123 3.90 2.88 -8.03
C THR A 123 3.38 1.61 -8.70
N LEU A 124 4.20 1.00 -9.56
CA LEU A 124 3.83 -0.22 -10.28
C LEU A 124 3.47 -1.38 -9.35
N LEU A 125 4.06 -1.45 -8.15
CA LEU A 125 3.79 -2.52 -7.19
C LEU A 125 2.31 -2.59 -6.78
N ILE A 126 1.68 -1.43 -6.57
CA ILE A 126 0.27 -1.35 -6.19
C ILE A 126 -0.62 -1.49 -7.42
N GLN A 127 -0.27 -0.85 -8.54
CA GLN A 127 -1.04 -0.96 -9.79
C GLN A 127 -1.12 -2.40 -10.31
N LEU A 128 -0.06 -3.19 -10.13
CA LEU A 128 -0.01 -4.61 -10.48
C LEU A 128 -0.60 -5.53 -9.38
N GLY A 129 -1.13 -4.98 -8.30
CA GLY A 129 -1.74 -5.74 -7.20
C GLY A 129 -0.76 -6.59 -6.38
N ARG A 130 0.56 -6.35 -6.47
CA ARG A 130 1.59 -7.13 -5.76
C ARG A 130 1.84 -6.57 -4.35
N TYR A 131 0.80 -6.61 -3.52
CA TYR A 131 0.83 -6.09 -2.15
C TYR A 131 1.83 -6.79 -1.23
N ASP A 132 2.12 -8.07 -1.47
CA ASP A 132 3.11 -8.83 -0.68
C ASP A 132 4.52 -8.20 -0.81
N LEU A 133 4.94 -7.92 -2.05
CA LEU A 133 6.24 -7.31 -2.32
C LEU A 133 6.31 -5.86 -1.85
N TYR A 134 5.18 -5.14 -1.96
CA TYR A 134 5.03 -3.79 -1.41
C TYR A 134 5.21 -3.76 0.12
N LEU A 135 4.50 -4.63 0.85
CA LEU A 135 4.59 -4.71 2.31
C LEU A 135 5.98 -5.14 2.76
N ARG A 136 6.65 -6.04 2.01
CA ARG A 136 8.01 -6.45 2.31
C ARG A 136 9.02 -5.32 2.13
N GLU A 137 8.89 -4.51 1.07
CA GLU A 137 9.81 -3.39 0.81
C GLU A 137 9.67 -2.29 1.88
N PHE A 138 8.45 -2.02 2.33
CA PHE A 138 8.17 -1.00 3.35
C PHE A 138 7.91 -1.59 4.74
N ALA A 139 8.34 -2.83 4.99
CA ALA A 139 8.08 -3.55 6.24
C ALA A 139 8.59 -2.79 7.47
N ALA A 140 9.73 -2.12 7.35
CA ALA A 140 10.30 -1.32 8.43
C ALA A 140 9.37 -0.14 8.81
N LEU A 141 8.82 0.57 7.82
CA LEU A 141 7.89 1.68 8.08
C LEU A 141 6.63 1.18 8.79
N TYR A 142 6.00 0.13 8.27
CA TYR A 142 4.77 -0.42 8.84
C TYR A 142 4.99 -1.08 10.21
N GLY A 143 6.13 -1.75 10.41
CA GLY A 143 6.50 -2.35 11.68
C GLY A 143 6.74 -1.29 12.76
N VAL A 144 7.49 -0.23 12.45
CA VAL A 144 7.73 0.87 13.37
C VAL A 144 6.43 1.66 13.63
N PHE A 145 5.56 1.82 12.63
CA PHE A 145 4.22 2.39 12.82
C PHE A 145 3.36 1.57 13.79
N ALA A 146 3.28 0.26 13.59
CA ALA A 146 2.50 -0.62 14.47
C ALA A 146 3.02 -0.56 15.91
N LEU A 147 4.35 -0.56 16.09
CA LEU A 147 4.98 -0.42 17.39
C LEU A 147 4.69 0.96 18.02
N ALA A 148 4.80 2.04 17.25
CA ALA A 148 4.49 3.40 17.71
C ALA A 148 3.02 3.52 18.14
N LEU A 149 2.10 2.96 17.36
CA LEU A 149 0.67 2.96 17.66
C LEU A 149 0.37 2.16 18.93
N ALA A 150 0.97 0.97 19.08
CA ALA A 150 0.81 0.14 20.27
C ALA A 150 1.33 0.84 21.53
N LEU A 151 2.51 1.47 21.46
CA LEU A 151 3.08 2.24 22.56
C LEU A 151 2.25 3.47 22.89
N CYS A 152 1.71 4.17 21.87
CA CYS A 152 0.80 5.29 22.07
C CYS A 152 -0.42 4.84 22.87
N ILE A 153 -1.10 3.77 22.44
CA ILE A 153 -2.26 3.20 23.15
C ILE A 153 -1.87 2.81 24.58
N ALA A 154 -0.76 2.10 24.77
CA ALA A 154 -0.30 1.66 26.08
C ALA A 154 -0.08 2.84 27.04
N ILE A 155 0.57 3.91 26.61
CA ILE A 155 0.79 5.12 27.43
C ILE A 155 -0.54 5.78 27.78
N LYS A 156 -1.44 5.96 26.80
CA LYS A 156 -2.72 6.62 27.05
C LYS A 156 -3.57 5.82 28.03
N VAL A 157 -3.65 4.50 27.87
CA VAL A 157 -4.36 3.60 28.80
C VAL A 157 -3.73 3.66 30.18
N TYR A 158 -2.40 3.57 30.29
CA TYR A 158 -1.70 3.65 31.57
C TYR A 158 -1.95 5.00 32.27
N SER A 159 -1.87 6.11 31.53
CA SER A 159 -2.17 7.44 32.06
C SER A 159 -3.62 7.56 32.54
N ALA A 160 -4.58 7.01 31.78
CA ALA A 160 -5.99 7.01 32.16
C ALA A 160 -6.24 6.21 33.45
N VAL A 161 -5.59 5.04 33.61
CA VAL A 161 -5.68 4.24 34.83
C VAL A 161 -5.12 5.00 36.04
N LEU A 162 -3.99 5.69 35.89
CA LEU A 162 -3.42 6.50 36.97
C LEU A 162 -4.30 7.69 37.36
N ILE A 163 -4.91 8.36 36.36
CA ILE A 163 -5.88 9.44 36.60
C ILE A 163 -7.11 8.91 37.36
N LEU A 164 -7.64 7.74 36.98
CA LEU A 164 -8.75 7.10 37.69
C LEU A 164 -8.40 6.76 39.15
N ARG A 165 -7.13 6.45 39.43
CA ARG A 165 -6.60 6.27 40.79
C ARG A 165 -6.33 7.58 41.55
N ARG A 166 -6.75 8.73 41.00
CA ARG A 166 -6.55 10.08 41.56
C ARG A 166 -5.08 10.46 41.76
N VAL A 167 -4.17 9.88 40.97
CA VAL A 167 -2.77 10.31 40.94
C VAL A 167 -2.72 11.67 40.24
N SER A 168 -2.10 12.66 40.88
CA SER A 168 -1.92 13.98 40.27
C SER A 168 -1.01 13.87 39.05
N TYR A 169 -1.22 14.72 38.05
CA TYR A 169 -0.41 14.68 36.82
C TYR A 169 1.08 14.92 37.08
N LEU A 170 1.40 15.78 38.04
CA LEU A 170 2.78 15.99 38.50
C LEU A 170 3.38 14.71 39.07
N ALA A 171 2.66 14.00 39.95
CA ALA A 171 3.13 12.76 40.54
C ALA A 171 3.24 11.61 39.52
N MET A 172 2.55 11.68 38.38
CA MET A 172 2.69 10.71 37.29
C MET A 172 4.09 10.77 36.66
N TRP A 173 4.66 11.97 36.54
CA TRP A 173 6.02 12.16 36.01
C TRP A 173 7.11 11.64 36.95
N ASP A 174 6.82 11.53 38.24
CA ASP A 174 7.76 10.94 39.20
C ASP A 174 7.75 9.41 39.16
N MET A 175 6.81 8.78 38.45
CA MET A 175 6.73 7.33 38.34
C MET A 175 7.72 6.79 37.30
N PRO A 176 8.68 5.93 37.68
CA PRO A 176 9.73 5.45 36.78
C PRO A 176 9.17 4.61 35.62
N ALA A 177 8.08 3.89 35.85
CA ALA A 177 7.41 3.11 34.82
C ALA A 177 6.76 4.00 33.75
N TYR A 178 6.15 5.13 34.15
CA TYR A 178 5.53 6.06 33.22
C TYR A 178 6.59 6.78 32.37
N THR A 179 7.64 7.29 33.01
CA THR A 179 8.71 8.02 32.32
C THR A 179 9.50 7.14 31.37
N ALA A 180 9.81 5.90 31.75
CA ALA A 180 10.45 4.94 30.87
C ALA A 180 9.58 4.64 29.64
N LEU A 181 8.29 4.35 29.85
CA LEU A 181 7.36 4.07 28.76
C LEU A 181 7.22 5.27 27.81
N TRP A 182 7.08 6.47 28.38
CA TRP A 182 7.04 7.73 27.64
C TRP A 182 8.30 7.94 26.80
N ALA A 183 9.48 7.76 27.38
CA ALA A 183 10.75 7.93 26.68
C ALA A 183 10.91 6.93 25.52
N VAL A 184 10.59 5.65 25.75
CA VAL A 184 10.62 4.61 24.71
C VAL A 184 9.68 4.96 23.56
N HIS A 185 8.46 5.39 23.86
CA HIS A 185 7.53 5.83 22.83
C HIS A 185 8.04 7.03 22.04
N ARG A 186 8.68 8.01 22.67
CA ARG A 186 9.25 9.18 22.00
C ARG A 186 10.36 8.79 21.04
N VAL A 187 11.24 7.87 21.45
CA VAL A 187 12.30 7.32 20.59
C VAL A 187 11.69 6.57 19.39
N VAL A 188 10.71 5.69 19.63
CA VAL A 188 10.06 4.94 18.55
C VAL A 188 9.31 5.88 17.60
N LEU A 189 8.67 6.93 18.11
CA LEU A 189 7.96 7.92 17.30
C LEU A 189 8.94 8.75 16.43
N LEU A 190 10.11 9.09 16.96
CA LEU A 190 11.16 9.73 16.19
C LEU A 190 11.66 8.80 15.07
N LEU A 191 11.90 7.52 15.40
CA LEU A 191 12.26 6.51 14.40
C LEU A 191 11.18 6.36 13.33
N PHE A 192 9.89 6.43 13.72
CA PHE A 192 8.77 6.41 12.79
C PHE A 192 8.82 7.60 11.83
N TRP A 193 9.01 8.83 12.33
CA TRP A 193 9.09 10.02 11.48
C TRP A 193 10.25 9.96 10.49
N VAL A 194 11.42 9.51 10.95
CA VAL A 194 12.60 9.32 10.10
C VAL A 194 12.33 8.23 9.06
N ALA A 195 11.79 7.08 9.45
CA ALA A 195 11.46 5.99 8.54
C ALA A 195 10.42 6.42 7.49
N ALA A 196 9.40 7.19 7.89
CA ALA A 196 8.37 7.73 7.01
C ALA A 196 8.97 8.73 6.00
N ALA A 197 9.82 9.66 6.46
CA ALA A 197 10.52 10.60 5.60
C ALA A 197 11.43 9.89 4.58
N LEU A 198 12.26 8.95 5.05
CA LEU A 198 13.17 8.19 4.18
C LEU A 198 12.38 7.35 3.17
N SER A 199 11.34 6.67 3.62
CA SER A 199 10.51 5.85 2.75
C SER A 199 9.79 6.71 1.72
N ALA A 200 9.25 7.88 2.09
CA ALA A 200 8.58 8.80 1.16
C ALA A 200 9.54 9.32 0.07
N THR A 201 10.80 9.62 0.42
CA THR A 201 11.82 9.96 -0.60
C THR A 201 12.23 8.77 -1.45
N ALA A 202 12.31 7.58 -0.87
CA ALA A 202 12.71 6.37 -1.59
C ALA A 202 11.73 6.02 -2.72
N VAL A 203 10.44 6.38 -2.60
CA VAL A 203 9.42 6.15 -3.64
C VAL A 203 9.80 6.77 -5.00
N PHE A 204 10.62 7.82 -5.03
CA PHE A 204 11.09 8.44 -6.28
C PHE A 204 12.21 7.67 -6.98
N ASN A 205 12.71 6.58 -6.38
CA ASN A 205 13.73 5.75 -7.01
C ASN A 205 13.16 5.04 -8.25
N THR A 206 13.91 5.06 -9.35
CA THR A 206 13.54 4.50 -10.66
C THR A 206 13.12 3.03 -10.59
N ARG A 207 13.64 2.28 -9.60
CA ARG A 207 13.28 0.88 -9.34
C ARG A 207 11.77 0.60 -9.16
N TYR A 208 10.98 1.62 -8.80
CA TYR A 208 9.53 1.49 -8.58
C TYR A 208 8.68 1.76 -9.84
N PHE A 209 9.32 2.20 -10.92
CA PHE A 209 8.68 2.58 -12.19
C PHE A 209 9.18 1.78 -13.38
N ASP A 210 10.22 0.95 -13.20
CA ASP A 210 10.78 0.12 -14.26
C ASP A 210 10.18 -1.30 -14.25
N PRO A 211 9.35 -1.66 -15.24
CA PRO A 211 8.77 -3.01 -15.35
C PRO A 211 9.82 -4.10 -15.62
N ASP A 212 10.95 -3.77 -16.26
CA ASP A 212 11.99 -4.74 -16.62
C ASP A 212 12.72 -5.27 -15.38
N MET A 213 12.87 -4.44 -14.34
CA MET A 213 13.43 -4.84 -13.05
C MET A 213 12.54 -5.86 -12.31
N LEU A 214 11.21 -5.70 -12.37
CA LEU A 214 10.27 -6.64 -11.77
C LEU A 214 10.28 -7.99 -12.49
N LEU A 215 10.29 -7.97 -13.83
CA LEU A 215 10.39 -9.17 -14.65
C LEU A 215 11.72 -9.91 -14.44
N ARG A 216 12.83 -9.20 -14.23
CA ARG A 216 14.13 -9.81 -13.90
C ARG A 216 14.13 -10.47 -12.53
N ARG A 217 13.52 -9.85 -11.51
CA ARG A 217 13.39 -10.46 -10.17
C ARG A 217 12.53 -11.73 -10.21
N ASP A 218 11.42 -11.73 -10.95
CA ASP A 218 10.57 -12.92 -11.08
C ASP A 218 11.27 -14.04 -11.86
N ARG A 219 12.03 -13.71 -12.91
CA ARG A 219 12.86 -14.69 -13.63
C ARG A 219 13.99 -15.25 -12.76
N GLN A 220 14.62 -14.44 -11.92
CA GLN A 220 15.63 -14.89 -10.96
C GLN A 220 15.03 -15.78 -9.86
N ALA A 221 13.87 -15.42 -9.32
CA ALA A 221 13.15 -16.24 -8.36
C ALA A 221 12.73 -17.59 -8.96
N ALA A 222 12.18 -17.60 -10.18
CA ALA A 222 11.82 -18.82 -10.90
C ALA A 222 13.04 -19.70 -11.23
N GLY A 223 14.17 -19.10 -11.65
CA GLY A 223 15.41 -19.82 -11.92
C GLY A 223 16.05 -20.43 -10.67
N SER A 224 15.98 -19.74 -9.52
CA SER A 224 16.49 -20.25 -8.25
C SER A 224 15.67 -21.42 -7.70
N GLY A 225 14.34 -21.42 -7.93
CA GLY A 225 13.47 -22.55 -7.58
C GLY A 225 13.76 -23.81 -8.41
N GLN A 226 14.09 -23.67 -9.69
CA GLN A 226 14.49 -24.80 -10.54
C GLN A 226 15.86 -25.38 -10.16
N GLN A 227 16.83 -24.53 -9.79
CA GLN A 227 18.13 -25.01 -9.31
C GLN A 227 18.04 -25.67 -7.93
N GLY A 228 17.20 -25.14 -7.02
CA GLY A 228 16.94 -25.76 -5.71
C GLY A 228 16.21 -27.11 -5.82
N ALA A 229 15.22 -27.22 -6.71
CA ALA A 229 14.51 -28.47 -6.96
C ALA A 229 15.40 -29.53 -7.66
N ALA A 230 16.25 -29.10 -8.61
CA ALA A 230 17.21 -29.99 -9.26
C ALA A 230 18.31 -30.47 -8.28
N ALA A 231 18.80 -29.61 -7.39
CA ALA A 231 19.75 -29.98 -6.35
C ALA A 231 19.13 -30.92 -5.31
N GLY A 232 17.87 -30.68 -4.91
CA GLY A 232 17.13 -31.57 -4.00
C GLY A 232 16.85 -32.94 -4.60
N MET A 233 16.50 -33.03 -5.89
CA MET A 233 16.34 -34.31 -6.59
C MET A 233 17.67 -35.04 -6.79
N ALA A 234 18.76 -34.31 -7.08
CA ALA A 234 20.10 -34.91 -7.22
C ALA A 234 20.62 -35.48 -5.89
N ALA A 235 20.38 -34.80 -4.76
CA ALA A 235 20.74 -35.27 -3.42
C ALA A 235 19.90 -36.50 -2.99
N THR A 236 18.63 -36.55 -3.37
CA THR A 236 17.74 -37.69 -3.08
C THR A 236 18.10 -38.92 -3.93
N ALA A 237 18.52 -38.71 -5.19
CA ALA A 237 19.00 -39.78 -6.07
C ALA A 237 20.34 -40.39 -5.58
N THR A 238 21.26 -39.58 -5.06
CA THR A 238 22.54 -40.08 -4.49
C THR A 238 22.34 -40.84 -3.17
N ALA A 239 21.42 -40.41 -2.31
CA ALA A 239 21.08 -41.13 -1.07
C ALA A 239 20.45 -42.51 -1.33
N THR A 240 19.75 -42.69 -2.46
CA THR A 240 19.10 -43.96 -2.81
C THR A 240 20.06 -44.96 -3.47
N ALA A 241 21.12 -44.47 -4.12
CA ALA A 241 22.16 -45.31 -4.72
C ALA A 241 23.16 -45.89 -3.70
N GLY A 242 23.36 -45.23 -2.55
CA GLY A 242 24.25 -45.71 -1.49
C GLY A 242 23.70 -46.85 -0.62
N ARG A 243 22.41 -47.21 -0.79
CA ARG A 243 21.73 -48.24 0.03
C ARG A 243 21.59 -49.60 -0.65
N ARG A 244 22.24 -49.79 -1.81
CA ARG A 244 22.25 -51.04 -2.61
C ARG A 244 23.62 -51.72 -2.65
N ARG A 245 24.42 -51.62 -1.58
CA ARG A 245 25.60 -52.44 -1.37
C ARG A 245 25.54 -53.11 -0.02
#